data_AF-E2SKV1-F1
#
_entry.id   AF-E2SKV1-F1
#
_cell.length_a   1.000
_cell.length_b   1.000
_cell.length_c   1.000
_cell.angle_alpha   90.00
_cell.angle_beta   90.00
_cell.angle_gamma   90.00
#
_symmetry.space_group_name_H-M   'P 1'
#
loop_
_entity.id
_entity.type
_entity.pdbx_description
1 polymer ?
#
loop_
_entity_poly.entity_id
_entity_poly.type
_entity_poly.pdbx_seq_one_letter_code
_entity_poly.pdbx_strand_id
1 'polypeptide(L)'
;MRYGYLYTRKHMTMRFILESYQSDSELKECYLRLMEIQDSEINTSFLKRDLIRINDNLEFVENRIEKLPDRERELLYDVYMKKECATIEDLRNKYKSTQQDCYKKIRKAIIKFSELDELMYE
;
A
#
# COMPACT_ATOMS: atom_id res chain seq x y z
N MET A 1 -15.21 -27.67 9.79
CA MET A 1 -15.53 -26.26 10.10
C MET A 1 -14.52 -25.35 9.41
N ARG A 2 -15.04 -24.33 8.72
CA ARG A 2 -14.48 -22.99 8.35
C ARG A 2 -12.96 -22.82 8.30
N TYR A 3 -12.43 -22.34 7.17
CA TYR A 3 -11.59 -21.14 7.03
C TYR A 3 -11.28 -20.87 5.54
N GLY A 4 -12.33 -20.73 4.73
CA GLY A 4 -12.21 -20.12 3.42
C GLY A 4 -12.55 -18.65 3.56
N TYR A 5 -11.59 -17.79 3.95
CA TYR A 5 -11.80 -16.34 3.88
C TYR A 5 -12.07 -16.00 2.41
N LEU A 6 -13.33 -15.81 2.03
CA LEU A 6 -13.67 -15.33 0.69
C LEU A 6 -12.95 -14.01 0.46
N TYR A 7 -12.23 -13.90 -0.65
CA TYR A 7 -11.56 -12.67 -1.02
C TYR A 7 -12.65 -11.69 -1.48
N THR A 8 -13.01 -10.75 -0.61
CA THR A 8 -14.12 -9.84 -0.86
C THR A 8 -13.70 -8.74 -1.83
N ARG A 9 -14.68 -7.99 -2.37
CA ARG A 9 -14.41 -6.75 -3.12
C ARG A 9 -13.58 -5.77 -2.30
N LYS A 10 -13.84 -5.67 -1.00
CA LYS A 10 -13.05 -4.86 -0.04
C LYS A 10 -11.57 -5.27 -0.06
N HIS A 11 -11.28 -6.57 0.03
CA HIS A 11 -9.89 -7.07 0.00
C HIS A 11 -9.21 -6.80 -1.34
N MET A 12 -9.93 -6.91 -2.47
CA MET A 12 -9.43 -6.53 -3.79
C MET A 12 -9.06 -5.04 -3.84
N THR A 13 -9.98 -4.16 -3.44
CA THR A 13 -9.74 -2.71 -3.44
C THR A 13 -8.54 -2.34 -2.58
N MET A 14 -8.44 -2.88 -1.36
CA MET A 14 -7.33 -2.58 -0.46
C MET A 14 -5.99 -3.09 -0.98
N ARG A 15 -5.99 -4.25 -1.65
CA ARG A 15 -4.79 -4.74 -2.35
C ARG A 15 -4.37 -3.81 -3.48
N PHE A 16 -5.30 -3.31 -4.29
CA PHE A 16 -4.96 -2.37 -5.37
C PHE A 16 -4.37 -1.07 -4.82
N ILE A 17 -4.89 -0.57 -3.69
CA ILE A 17 -4.34 0.61 -3.01
C ILE A 17 -2.90 0.35 -2.54
N LEU A 18 -2.62 -0.83 -1.97
CA LEU A 18 -1.25 -1.20 -1.61
C LEU A 18 -0.33 -1.33 -2.84
N GLU A 19 -0.83 -1.93 -3.92
CA GLU A 19 -0.09 -2.08 -5.18
C GLU A 19 0.20 -0.73 -5.87
N SER A 20 -0.62 0.29 -5.67
CA SER A 20 -0.39 1.63 -6.23
C SER A 20 0.57 2.48 -5.40
N TYR A 21 0.91 2.09 -4.18
CA TYR A 21 1.64 2.93 -3.22
C TYR A 21 2.97 3.46 -3.78
N GLN A 22 3.82 2.60 -4.36
CA GLN A 22 5.09 3.06 -4.96
C GLN A 22 4.85 4.04 -6.11
N SER A 23 3.94 3.70 -7.01
CA SER A 23 3.61 4.55 -8.16
C SER A 23 3.08 5.91 -7.72
N ASP A 24 2.23 5.96 -6.68
CA ASP A 24 1.71 7.20 -6.10
C ASP A 24 2.84 8.01 -5.45
N SER A 25 3.77 7.36 -4.73
CA SER A 25 4.94 8.01 -4.14
C SER A 25 5.87 8.62 -5.21
N GLU A 26 6.17 7.88 -6.28
CA GLU A 26 7.00 8.35 -7.39
C GLU A 26 6.33 9.48 -8.18
N LEU A 27 5.00 9.38 -8.38
CA LEU A 27 4.22 10.40 -9.06
C LEU A 27 4.19 11.70 -8.26
N LYS A 28 4.06 11.62 -6.93
CA LYS A 28 4.20 12.78 -6.03
C LYS A 28 5.54 13.48 -6.22
N GLU A 29 6.65 12.74 -6.23
CA GLU A 29 7.97 13.35 -6.47
C GLU A 29 8.04 14.04 -7.84
N CYS A 30 7.50 13.41 -8.88
CA CYS A 30 7.44 14.01 -10.21
C CYS A 30 6.65 15.32 -10.21
N TYR A 31 5.48 15.35 -9.58
CA TYR A 31 4.64 16.54 -9.51
C TYR A 31 5.26 17.66 -8.67
N LEU A 32 5.93 17.34 -7.58
CA LEU A 32 6.68 18.33 -6.80
C LEU A 32 7.77 18.99 -7.64
N ARG A 33 8.56 18.21 -8.40
CA ARG A 33 9.57 18.75 -9.33
C ARG A 33 8.96 19.63 -10.41
N LEU A 34 7.79 19.25 -10.95
CA LEU A 34 7.07 20.07 -11.93
C LEU A 34 6.57 21.39 -11.34
N MET A 35 6.20 21.44 -10.05
CA MET A 35 5.82 22.70 -9.40
C MET A 35 7.02 23.62 -9.12
N GLU A 36 8.22 23.07 -8.95
CA GLU A 36 9.45 23.85 -8.76
C GLU A 36 9.93 24.50 -10.06
N ILE A 37 9.62 23.89 -11.22
CA ILE A 37 9.86 24.47 -12.53
C ILE A 37 8.88 25.65 -12.68
N GLN A 38 9.37 26.87 -12.46
CA GLN A 38 8.62 28.12 -12.58
C GLN A 38 8.32 28.46 -14.05
N ASP A 39 7.60 27.59 -14.74
CA ASP A 39 7.16 27.85 -16.11
C ASP A 39 5.69 28.30 -16.10
N SER A 40 5.45 29.50 -16.63
CA SER A 40 4.13 30.14 -16.66
C SER A 40 3.10 29.38 -17.51
N GLU A 41 3.53 28.40 -18.30
CA GLU A 41 2.66 27.58 -19.16
C GLU A 41 2.11 26.32 -18.47
N ILE A 42 2.66 25.92 -17.31
CA ILE A 42 2.17 24.74 -16.60
C ILE A 42 0.91 25.10 -15.81
N ASN A 43 -0.19 24.41 -16.09
CA ASN A 43 -1.41 24.53 -15.28
C ASN A 43 -1.20 23.90 -13.89
N THR A 44 -0.67 24.70 -12.97
CA THR A 44 -0.39 24.29 -11.59
C THR A 44 -1.65 23.95 -10.79
N SER A 45 -2.84 24.34 -11.24
CA SER A 45 -4.09 24.04 -10.53
C SER A 45 -4.46 22.56 -10.60
N PHE A 46 -4.18 21.90 -11.74
CA PHE A 46 -4.37 20.46 -11.88
C PHE A 46 -3.36 19.69 -11.04
N LEU A 47 -2.07 20.07 -11.11
CA LEU A 47 -1.00 19.45 -10.31
C LEU A 47 -1.29 19.51 -8.81
N LYS A 48 -1.75 20.67 -8.30
CA LYS A 48 -2.14 20.82 -6.89
C LYS A 48 -3.28 19.88 -6.50
N ARG A 49 -4.30 19.74 -7.35
CA ARG A 49 -5.44 18.86 -7.08
C ARG A 49 -5.01 17.40 -7.03
N ASP A 50 -4.19 16.97 -7.97
CA ASP A 50 -3.72 15.59 -8.00
C ASP A 50 -2.75 15.30 -6.86
N LEU A 51 -1.89 16.26 -6.49
CA LEU A 51 -1.04 16.14 -5.30
C LEU A 51 -1.86 15.96 -4.02
N ILE A 52 -2.98 16.67 -3.85
CA ILE A 52 -3.89 16.46 -2.71
C ILE A 52 -4.37 15.01 -2.70
N ARG A 53 -4.93 14.52 -3.82
CA ARG A 53 -5.44 13.15 -3.92
C ARG A 53 -4.36 12.09 -3.67
N ILE A 54 -3.16 12.28 -4.22
CA ILE A 54 -2.04 11.34 -4.03
C ILE A 54 -1.60 11.35 -2.57
N ASN A 55 -1.50 12.52 -1.94
CA ASN A 55 -1.18 12.60 -0.52
C ASN A 55 -2.24 11.92 0.35
N ASP A 56 -3.53 12.12 0.07
CA ASP A 56 -4.62 11.46 0.78
C ASP A 56 -4.51 9.92 0.67
N ASN A 57 -4.17 9.40 -0.51
CA ASN A 57 -3.94 7.96 -0.73
C ASN A 57 -2.74 7.44 0.07
N LEU A 58 -1.61 8.15 0.02
CA LEU A 58 -0.39 7.75 0.74
C LEU A 58 -0.62 7.77 2.25
N GLU A 59 -1.21 8.85 2.77
CA GLU A 59 -1.55 9.01 4.17
C GLU A 59 -2.54 7.94 4.64
N PHE A 60 -3.56 7.62 3.83
CA PHE A 60 -4.49 6.53 4.11
C PHE A 60 -3.76 5.19 4.32
N VAL A 61 -2.79 4.89 3.46
CA VAL A 61 -2.00 3.67 3.54
C VAL A 61 -1.08 3.68 4.76
N GLU A 62 -0.29 4.73 4.95
CA GLU A 62 0.66 4.89 6.06
C GLU A 62 -0.05 4.76 7.42
N ASN A 63 -1.14 5.51 7.62
CA ASN A 63 -1.93 5.48 8.85
C ASN A 63 -2.49 4.08 9.18
N ARG A 64 -2.85 3.30 8.16
CA ARG A 64 -3.33 1.92 8.36
C ARG A 64 -2.17 0.96 8.64
N ILE A 65 -1.07 1.06 7.92
CA ILE A 65 0.12 0.23 8.15
C ILE A 65 0.65 0.41 9.57
N GLU A 66 0.69 1.63 10.08
CA GLU A 66 1.13 1.90 11.46
C GLU A 66 0.30 1.14 12.50
N LYS A 67 -1.00 0.96 12.25
CA LYS A 67 -1.91 0.23 13.14
C LYS A 67 -1.81 -1.29 13.03
N LEU A 68 -1.09 -1.82 12.04
CA LEU A 68 -0.90 -3.27 11.90
C LEU A 68 0.09 -3.82 12.94
N PRO A 69 -0.07 -5.07 13.37
CA PRO A 69 0.98 -5.75 14.13
C PRO A 69 2.29 -5.83 13.35
N ASP A 70 3.42 -5.75 14.05
CA ASP A 70 4.76 -5.60 13.45
C ASP A 70 5.05 -6.61 12.34
N ARG A 71 4.63 -7.87 12.53
CA ARG A 71 4.84 -8.92 11.54
C ARG A 71 4.12 -8.68 10.21
N GLU A 72 2.86 -8.26 10.26
CA GLU A 72 2.11 -7.96 9.04
C GLU A 72 2.54 -6.62 8.43
N ARG A 73 2.90 -5.66 9.28
CA ARG A 73 3.49 -4.39 8.86
C ARG A 73 4.77 -4.62 8.05
N GLU A 74 5.73 -5.35 8.61
CA GLU A 74 7.02 -5.66 7.97
C GLU A 74 6.80 -6.40 6.63
N LEU A 75 5.89 -7.36 6.60
CA LEU A 75 5.58 -8.09 5.38
C LEU A 75 5.00 -7.19 4.28
N LEU A 76 4.06 -6.30 4.61
CA LEU A 76 3.51 -5.38 3.61
C LEU A 76 4.54 -4.34 3.17
N TYR A 77 5.45 -3.91 4.06
CA TYR A 77 6.58 -3.06 3.68
C TYR A 77 7.47 -3.74 2.64
N ASP A 78 7.88 -4.99 2.89
CA ASP A 78 8.73 -5.75 1.96
C ASP A 78 8.07 -5.91 0.59
N VAL A 79 6.74 -6.12 0.56
CA VAL A 79 6.01 -6.47 -0.66
C VAL A 79 5.59 -5.25 -1.48
N TYR A 80 5.20 -4.15 -0.83
CA TYR A 80 4.50 -3.03 -1.50
C TYR A 80 5.14 -1.65 -1.30
N MET A 81 5.98 -1.46 -0.28
CA MET A 81 6.40 -0.10 0.13
C MET A 81 7.90 0.13 0.03
N LYS A 82 8.68 -0.93 -0.07
CA LYS A 82 10.10 -0.80 -0.39
C LYS A 82 10.26 -0.46 -1.87
N LYS A 83 11.13 0.50 -2.18
CA LYS A 83 11.47 0.88 -3.57
C LYS A 83 11.86 -0.33 -4.44
N GLU A 84 12.58 -1.26 -3.83
CA GLU A 84 12.85 -2.58 -4.40
C GLU A 84 11.97 -3.61 -3.68
N CYS A 85 10.75 -3.81 -4.19
CA CYS A 85 9.83 -4.78 -3.64
C CYS A 85 10.44 -6.18 -3.66
N ALA A 86 10.30 -6.90 -2.54
CA ALA A 86 10.78 -8.25 -2.40
C ALA A 86 10.07 -9.20 -3.37
N THR A 87 10.85 -10.01 -4.08
CA THR A 87 10.29 -11.11 -4.85
C THR A 87 9.75 -12.19 -3.92
N ILE A 88 8.92 -13.08 -4.45
CA ILE A 88 8.47 -14.26 -3.70
C ILE A 88 9.67 -15.09 -3.20
N GLU A 89 10.77 -15.15 -3.94
CA GLU A 89 11.96 -15.88 -3.52
C GLU A 89 12.65 -15.21 -2.33
N ASP A 90 12.76 -13.89 -2.35
CA ASP A 90 13.30 -13.11 -1.22
C ASP A 90 12.49 -13.33 0.05
N LEU A 91 11.16 -13.32 -0.08
CA LEU A 91 10.24 -13.58 1.03
C LEU A 91 10.36 -15.01 1.55
N ARG A 92 10.51 -16.00 0.65
CA ARG A 92 10.72 -17.40 1.06
C ARG A 92 11.99 -17.54 1.89
N ASN A 93 13.07 -16.89 1.45
CA ASN A 93 14.36 -16.91 2.14
C ASN A 93 14.28 -16.18 3.49
N LYS A 94 13.68 -14.98 3.52
CA LYS A 94 13.53 -14.16 4.73
C LYS A 94 12.64 -14.84 5.78
N TYR A 95 11.47 -15.34 5.37
CA TYR A 95 10.47 -15.90 6.29
C TYR A 95 10.57 -17.43 6.46
N LYS A 96 11.60 -18.05 5.87
CA LYS A 96 11.86 -19.50 5.87
C LYS A 96 10.59 -20.31 5.59
N SER A 97 9.88 -19.94 4.52
CA SER A 97 8.58 -20.49 4.20
C SER A 97 8.45 -20.96 2.75
N THR A 98 7.47 -21.84 2.51
CA THR A 98 7.13 -22.25 1.14
C THR A 98 6.45 -21.10 0.40
N GLN A 99 6.49 -21.15 -0.92
CA GLN A 99 5.80 -20.17 -1.77
C GLN A 99 4.31 -20.04 -1.42
N GLN A 100 3.62 -21.15 -1.21
CA GLN A 100 2.20 -21.15 -0.82
C GLN A 100 1.97 -20.50 0.53
N ASP A 101 2.88 -20.70 1.49
CA ASP A 101 2.80 -20.06 2.80
C ASP A 101 3.06 -18.55 2.73
N CYS A 102 3.98 -18.10 1.87
CA CYS A 102 4.18 -16.68 1.58
C CYS A 102 2.89 -16.03 1.06
N TYR A 103 2.22 -16.62 0.06
CA TYR A 103 0.95 -16.07 -0.44
C TYR A 103 -0.15 -16.06 0.63
N LYS A 104 -0.22 -17.09 1.48
CA LYS A 104 -1.16 -17.13 2.60
C LYS A 104 -0.89 -16.00 3.60
N LYS A 105 0.38 -15.77 3.95
CA LYS A 105 0.81 -14.68 4.85
C LYS A 105 0.48 -13.31 4.27
N ILE A 106 0.79 -13.08 2.98
CA ILE A 106 0.46 -11.82 2.29
C ILE A 106 -1.04 -11.59 2.30
N ARG A 107 -1.83 -12.60 1.92
CA ARG A 107 -3.30 -12.50 1.93
C ARG A 107 -3.85 -12.20 3.32
N LYS A 108 -3.30 -12.84 4.36
CA LYS A 108 -3.67 -12.57 5.75
C LYS A 108 -3.34 -11.14 6.15
N ALA A 109 -2.18 -10.62 5.75
CA ALA A 109 -1.79 -9.24 6.01
C ALA A 109 -2.70 -8.23 5.30
N ILE A 110 -3.08 -8.48 4.04
CA ILE A 110 -4.05 -7.65 3.30
C ILE A 110 -5.43 -7.67 3.97
N ILE A 111 -5.89 -8.83 4.44
CA ILE A 111 -7.17 -8.93 5.16
C ILE A 111 -7.12 -8.06 6.42
N LYS A 112 -6.08 -8.21 7.25
CA LYS A 112 -5.90 -7.36 8.43
C LYS A 112 -5.83 -5.87 8.07
N PHE A 113 -5.05 -5.52 7.05
CA PHE A 113 -4.97 -4.14 6.55
C PHE A 113 -6.35 -3.61 6.16
N SER A 114 -7.18 -4.44 5.51
CA SER A 114 -8.51 -4.05 5.07
C SER A 114 -9.52 -3.90 6.22
N GLU A 115 -9.37 -4.69 7.28
CA GLU A 115 -10.26 -4.72 8.45
C GLU A 115 -10.00 -3.59 9.44
N LEU A 116 -8.84 -2.92 9.35
CA LEU A 116 -8.64 -1.62 10.00
C LEU A 116 -9.72 -0.64 9.51
N ASP A 117 -10.33 0.09 10.45
CA ASP A 117 -11.51 0.98 10.31
C ASP A 117 -12.86 0.40 10.79
N GLU A 118 -12.91 -0.82 11.34
CA GLU A 118 -14.12 -1.33 12.03
C GLU A 118 -14.22 -0.94 13.52
N LEU A 119 -13.28 -0.14 14.06
CA LEU A 119 -13.24 0.28 15.48
C LEU A 119 -13.46 1.79 15.73
N MET A 120 -14.03 2.53 14.77
CA MET A 120 -14.27 3.99 14.89
C MET A 120 -15.76 4.38 14.89
N TYR A 121 -16.65 3.44 15.24
CA TYR A 121 -18.05 3.73 15.54
C TYR A 121 -18.49 2.97 16.80
N GLU A 122 -18.08 3.44 17.97
CA GLU A 122 -18.77 3.25 19.25
C GLU A 122 -18.96 4.61 19.92
#